data_AF-A0A1C5IV20-F1
#
_entry.id   AF-A0A1C5IV20-F1
#
_cell.length_a   1.000
_cell.length_b   1.000
_cell.length_c   1.000
_cell.angle_alpha   90.00
_cell.angle_beta   90.00
_cell.angle_gamma   90.00
#
_symmetry.space_group_name_H-M   'P 1'
#
loop_
_entity.id
_entity.type
_entity.pdbx_description
1 polymer ?
#
loop_
_entity_poly.entity_id
_entity_poly.type
_entity_poly.pdbx_seq_one_letter_code
_entity_poly.pdbx_strand_id
1 'polypeptide(L)'
;MYETGGATHAESAGVSSRDEFAAFMEAVLRDYRQGGDAEWENGTLDRFLDALAAFAGARVNGHDDQETPTWRLFAEMIVAATGYE
;
A
#
# COMPACT_ATOMS: atom_id res chain seq x y z
N MET A 1 -21.83 -0.78 -15.02
CA MET A 1 -20.54 -0.06 -15.03
C MET A 1 -19.84 -0.55 -13.79
N TYR A 2 -18.83 -1.41 -13.91
CA TYR A 2 -18.06 -1.82 -12.75
C TYR A 2 -17.13 -0.65 -12.44
N GLU A 3 -17.39 0.06 -11.35
CA GLU A 3 -16.38 0.93 -10.73
C GLU A 3 -15.36 -0.03 -10.12
N THR A 4 -14.30 -0.33 -10.86
CA THR A 4 -13.11 -0.95 -10.27
C THR A 4 -12.57 0.07 -9.28
N GLY A 5 -12.60 -0.26 -7.99
CA GLY A 5 -12.03 0.59 -6.95
C GLY A 5 -10.55 0.86 -7.22
N GLY A 6 -10.07 2.04 -6.84
CA GLY A 6 -8.69 2.46 -7.01
C GLY A 6 -7.78 1.98 -5.87
N ALA A 7 -6.51 2.36 -5.95
CA ALA A 7 -5.55 2.31 -4.85
C ALA A 7 -5.24 3.74 -4.36
N THR A 8 -4.41 3.87 -3.33
CA THR A 8 -3.95 5.18 -2.87
C THR A 8 -3.16 5.93 -3.94
N HIS A 9 -3.32 7.25 -3.99
CA HIS A 9 -2.54 8.13 -4.87
C HIS A 9 -1.15 8.47 -4.32
N ALA A 10 -0.77 7.98 -3.13
CA ALA A 10 0.53 8.24 -2.53
C ALA A 10 1.65 7.48 -3.26
N GLU A 11 2.72 8.17 -3.63
CA GLU A 11 3.85 7.58 -4.35
C GLU A 11 4.83 6.88 -3.39
N SER A 12 5.10 5.58 -3.63
CA SER A 12 6.10 4.81 -2.87
C SER A 12 7.52 4.97 -3.41
N ALA A 13 7.67 5.41 -4.67
CA ALA A 13 8.93 5.59 -5.39
C ALA A 13 9.71 6.81 -4.86
N GLY A 14 10.31 6.67 -3.69
CA GLY A 14 11.05 7.75 -3.02
C GLY A 14 11.25 7.52 -1.52
N VAL A 15 10.56 6.52 -0.96
CA VAL A 15 10.65 6.20 0.46
C VAL A 15 11.93 5.40 0.75
N SER A 16 12.95 6.07 1.26
CA SER A 16 14.28 5.47 1.53
C SER A 16 14.69 5.56 3.00
N SER A 17 13.98 6.36 3.79
CA SER A 17 14.24 6.59 5.21
C SER A 17 12.97 6.49 6.06
N ARG A 18 13.15 6.42 7.38
CA ARG A 18 12.06 6.42 8.35
C ARG A 18 11.19 7.68 8.26
N ASP A 19 11.81 8.84 8.08
CA ASP A 19 11.09 10.13 8.05
C ASP A 19 10.26 10.26 6.77
N GLU A 20 10.79 9.80 5.63
CA GLU A 20 10.04 9.70 4.38
C GLU A 20 8.90 8.69 4.48
N PHE A 21 9.10 7.57 5.18
CA PHE A 21 8.03 6.60 5.42
C PHE A 21 6.92 7.17 6.30
N ALA A 22 7.27 7.94 7.33
CA ALA A 22 6.28 8.63 8.15
C ALA A 22 5.46 9.65 7.33
N ALA A 23 6.13 10.45 6.49
CA ALA A 23 5.45 11.39 5.59
C ALA A 23 4.55 10.68 4.57
N PHE A 24 4.98 9.54 4.03
CA PHE A 24 4.18 8.68 3.17
C PHE A 24 2.91 8.20 3.89
N MET A 25 3.02 7.71 5.12
CA MET A 25 1.86 7.26 5.91
C MET A 25 0.84 8.38 6.15
N GLU A 26 1.32 9.59 6.42
CA GLU A 26 0.44 10.76 6.55
C GLU A 26 -0.29 11.10 5.23
N ALA A 27 0.36 10.90 4.09
CA ALA A 27 -0.23 11.08 2.78
C ALA A 27 -1.32 10.03 2.49
N VAL A 28 -1.03 8.75 2.74
CA VAL A 28 -2.00 7.64 2.60
C VAL A 28 -3.24 7.89 3.46
N LEU A 29 -3.05 8.28 4.72
CA LEU A 29 -4.15 8.58 5.63
C LEU A 29 -4.97 9.80 5.18
N ARG A 30 -4.32 10.80 4.59
CA ARG A 30 -5.00 11.97 4.04
C ARG A 30 -5.84 11.60 2.83
N ASP A 31 -5.30 10.79 1.92
CA ASP A 31 -5.99 10.29 0.73
C ASP A 31 -7.22 9.46 1.11
N TYR A 32 -7.07 8.54 2.07
CA TYR A 32 -8.20 7.78 2.64
C TYR A 32 -9.32 8.70 3.14
N ARG A 33 -8.98 9.76 3.89
CA ARG A 33 -9.94 10.71 4.45
C ARG A 33 -10.58 11.66 3.43
N GLN A 34 -10.00 11.76 2.22
CA GLN A 34 -10.48 12.66 1.16
C GLN A 34 -11.42 11.98 0.16
N GLY A 35 -11.69 10.68 0.33
CA GLY A 35 -12.59 9.91 -0.54
C GLY A 35 -12.16 8.46 -0.73
N GLY A 36 -10.94 8.10 -0.33
CA GLY A 36 -10.43 6.73 -0.44
C GLY A 36 -11.25 5.68 0.31
N ASP A 37 -12.00 6.05 1.35
CA ASP A 37 -12.93 5.13 2.04
C ASP A 37 -14.08 4.63 1.14
N ALA A 38 -14.44 5.40 0.10
CA ALA A 38 -15.40 5.01 -0.92
C ALA A 38 -14.75 4.54 -2.22
N GLU A 39 -13.59 5.09 -2.56
CA GLU A 39 -12.91 4.85 -3.86
C GLU A 39 -11.98 3.64 -3.84
N TRP A 40 -11.31 3.36 -2.71
CA TRP A 40 -10.35 2.27 -2.64
C TRP A 40 -11.05 0.92 -2.67
N GLU A 41 -10.48 -0.04 -3.42
CA GLU A 41 -10.98 -1.41 -3.42
C GLU A 41 -10.99 -2.01 -1.99
N ASN A 42 -9.94 -1.68 -1.22
CA ASN A 42 -9.78 -2.07 0.17
C ASN A 42 -10.03 -0.91 1.15
N GLY A 43 -11.06 -0.09 0.88
CA GLY A 43 -11.43 1.09 1.68
C GLY A 43 -11.94 0.83 3.11
N THR A 44 -11.75 -0.36 3.67
CA THR A 44 -12.06 -0.65 5.09
C THR A 44 -10.85 -1.27 5.75
N LEU A 45 -10.71 -1.05 7.07
CA LEU A 45 -9.58 -1.60 7.83
C LEU A 45 -9.45 -3.12 7.68
N ASP A 46 -10.57 -3.84 7.66
CA ASP A 46 -10.59 -5.30 7.50
C ASP A 46 -9.98 -5.73 6.16
N ARG A 47 -10.48 -5.19 5.04
CA ARG A 47 -9.96 -5.50 3.70
C ARG A 47 -8.53 -5.06 3.50
N PHE A 48 -8.16 -3.89 4.03
CA PHE A 48 -6.80 -3.39 3.98
C PHE A 48 -5.82 -4.34 4.69
N LEU A 49 -6.16 -4.81 5.89
CA LEU A 49 -5.29 -5.73 6.63
C LEU A 49 -5.20 -7.10 5.98
N ASP A 50 -6.30 -7.60 5.40
CA ASP A 50 -6.32 -8.86 4.64
C ASP A 50 -5.40 -8.79 3.41
N ALA A 51 -5.52 -7.72 2.61
CA ALA A 51 -4.67 -7.48 1.45
C ALA A 51 -3.18 -7.29 1.83
N LEU A 52 -2.91 -6.54 2.89
CA LEU A 52 -1.54 -6.35 3.40
C LEU A 52 -0.91 -7.68 3.83
N ALA A 53 -1.66 -8.54 4.52
CA ALA A 53 -1.18 -9.85 4.94
C ALA A 53 -0.89 -10.76 3.73
N ALA A 54 -1.78 -10.76 2.73
CA ALA A 54 -1.58 -11.52 1.50
C ALA A 54 -0.31 -11.08 0.76
N PHE A 55 -0.09 -9.78 0.60
CA PHE A 55 1.08 -9.25 -0.09
C PHE A 55 2.38 -9.50 0.70
N ALA A 56 2.38 -9.30 2.02
CA ALA A 56 3.55 -9.56 2.85
C ALA A 56 4.02 -11.04 2.81
N GLY A 57 3.08 -11.97 2.60
CA GLY A 57 3.34 -13.40 2.44
C GLY A 57 3.66 -13.83 1.01
N ALA A 58 3.39 -13.00 0.01
CA ALA A 58 3.68 -13.31 -1.37
C ALA A 58 5.20 -13.38 -1.58
N ARG A 59 5.67 -14.47 -2.22
CA ARG A 59 7.07 -14.65 -2.60
C ARG A 59 7.15 -14.82 -4.12
N VAL A 60 7.89 -13.93 -4.77
CA VAL A 60 8.19 -13.99 -6.21
C VAL A 60 9.44 -14.84 -6.42
N ASN A 61 9.33 -15.93 -7.17
CA ASN A 61 10.51 -16.75 -7.48
C ASN A 61 11.53 -15.93 -8.28
N GLY A 62 12.79 -15.89 -7.85
CA GLY A 62 13.89 -15.19 -8.55
C GLY A 62 14.11 -13.73 -8.14
N HIS A 63 13.43 -13.23 -7.10
CA HIS A 63 13.73 -11.93 -6.49
C HIS A 63 14.38 -12.14 -5.10
N ASP A 64 15.71 -12.05 -5.04
CA ASP A 64 16.47 -12.35 -3.81
C ASP A 64 16.34 -11.26 -2.72
N ASP A 65 15.93 -10.05 -3.09
CA ASP A 65 15.84 -8.91 -2.18
C ASP A 65 14.55 -8.88 -1.33
N GLN A 66 13.65 -9.85 -1.49
CA GLN A 66 12.36 -9.91 -0.76
C GLN A 66 12.49 -10.15 0.74
N GLU A 67 13.64 -10.66 1.18
CA GLU A 67 13.93 -10.88 2.60
C GLU A 67 14.59 -9.66 3.26
N THR A 68 14.97 -8.63 2.49
CA THR A 68 15.55 -7.40 3.04
C THR A 68 14.44 -6.37 3.26
N PRO A 69 14.04 -6.08 4.51
CA PRO A 69 13.02 -5.08 4.78
C PRO A 69 13.59 -3.69 4.49
N THR A 70 13.14 -3.07 3.39
CA THR A 70 13.44 -1.68 3.06
C THR A 70 12.22 -0.80 3.36
N TRP A 71 12.45 0.50 3.64
CA TRP A 71 11.35 1.46 3.80
C TRP A 71 10.47 1.55 2.55
N ARG A 72 11.08 1.40 1.36
CA ARG A 72 10.39 1.30 0.09
C ARG A 72 9.49 0.07 0.03
N LEU A 73 10.00 -1.10 0.39
CA LEU A 73 9.21 -2.33 0.40
C LEU A 73 7.98 -2.18 1.31
N PHE A 74 8.14 -1.61 2.51
CA PHE A 74 6.98 -1.32 3.37
C PHE A 74 5.97 -0.38 2.71
N ALA A 75 6.42 0.67 2.01
CA ALA A 75 5.53 1.57 1.29
C ALA A 75 4.80 0.87 0.13
N GLU A 76 5.49 0.02 -0.63
CA GLU A 76 4.91 -0.77 -1.72
C GLU A 76 3.84 -1.75 -1.21
N MET A 77 4.10 -2.44 -0.08
CA MET A 77 3.09 -3.29 0.56
C MET A 77 1.83 -2.51 0.95
N ILE A 78 1.97 -1.26 1.39
CA ILE A 78 0.83 -0.42 1.78
C ILE A 78 0.04 0.04 0.55
N VAL A 79 0.71 0.44 -0.54
CA VAL A 79 0.02 0.78 -1.79
C VAL A 79 -0.80 -0.42 -2.28
N ALA A 80 -0.20 -1.60 -2.34
CA ALA A 80 -0.90 -2.83 -2.75
C ALA A 80 -2.03 -3.23 -1.78
N ALA A 81 -1.93 -2.88 -0.50
CA ALA A 81 -3.00 -3.13 0.47
C ALA A 81 -4.21 -2.22 0.25
N THR A 82 -4.05 -1.05 -0.39
CA THR A 82 -5.18 -0.14 -0.66
C THR A 82 -6.00 -0.51 -1.90
N GLY A 83 -5.41 -1.21 -2.87
CA GLY A 83 -6.10 -1.71 -4.06
C GLY A 83 -5.31 -2.78 -4.81
N TYR A 84 -5.96 -3.58 -5.64
CA TYR A 84 -5.34 -4.69 -6.38
C TYR A 84 -4.87 -4.26 -7.79
N GLU A 85 -3.69 -4.69 -8.23
CA GLU A 85 -3.29 -4.73 -9.65
C GLU A 85 -3.25 -6.19 -10.16
#